data_AF-A0A8H6PX90-F1
#
_entry.id   AF-A0A8H6PX90-F1
#
_cell.length_a   1.000
_cell.length_b   1.000
_cell.length_c   1.000
_cell.angle_alpha   90.00
_cell.angle_beta   90.00
_cell.angle_gamma   90.00
#
_symmetry.space_group_name_H-M   'P 1'
#
loop_
_entity.id
_entity.type
_entity.pdbx_description
1 polymer ?
#
loop_
_entity_poly.entity_id
_entity_poly.type
_entity_poly.pdbx_seq_one_letter_code
_entity_poly.pdbx_strand_id
1 'polypeptide(L)'
;MHAKTILALGLISVAVSAAKPTVYLIRHGEKPSDGGNGLSAQGLERSQCLRTVFGRASSYNIGYIMAQTPKSDGKRARPYETVEPLAGDLGLTVDTSCDRDDPKCVRDVVEGYTGSGNILICWEHGALTDIVSQLGDDNAPTYPDDRFDLIWTDPSPYSDITAQTSEQYNDSDQAQAYDQYQSFSQSDEHKAKLSHELIAAAASYEAAKAYENHVRQNGQPASHAEAKEILAGFAGAFIDREFETKGLDFIDREQAKRHAERQLADVSSQDY
;
A
#
# COMPACT_ATOMS: atom_id res chain seq x y z
N MET A 1 75.57 -8.24 16.38
CA MET A 1 74.48 -7.29 16.70
C MET A 1 73.33 -7.59 15.77
N HIS A 2 72.23 -8.16 16.26
CA HIS A 2 71.07 -8.52 15.44
C HIS A 2 69.88 -7.66 15.86
N ALA A 3 69.52 -6.68 15.03
CA ALA A 3 68.34 -5.86 15.24
C ALA A 3 67.10 -6.64 14.79
N LYS A 4 66.16 -6.87 15.72
CA LYS A 4 64.84 -7.42 15.42
C LYS A 4 63.90 -6.27 15.06
N THR A 5 63.56 -6.14 13.79
CA THR A 5 62.51 -5.23 13.32
C THR A 5 61.14 -5.84 13.64
N ILE A 6 60.40 -5.21 14.55
CA ILE A 6 59.02 -5.55 14.85
C ILE A 6 58.14 -4.70 13.92
N LEU A 7 57.50 -5.34 12.95
CA LEU A 7 56.52 -4.71 12.07
C LEU A 7 55.15 -4.72 12.77
N ALA A 8 54.74 -3.58 13.32
CA ALA A 8 53.40 -3.41 13.88
C ALA A 8 52.40 -3.19 12.72
N LEU A 9 51.56 -4.19 12.46
CA LEU A 9 50.45 -4.09 11.53
C LEU A 9 49.30 -3.33 12.22
N GLY A 10 49.20 -2.02 11.97
CA GLY A 10 48.08 -1.22 12.48
C GLY A 10 46.78 -1.60 11.77
N LEU A 11 45.82 -2.14 12.52
CA LEU A 11 44.44 -2.30 12.07
C LEU A 11 43.80 -0.91 11.99
N ILE A 12 43.62 -0.40 10.77
CA ILE A 12 42.82 0.80 10.51
C ILE A 12 41.35 0.36 10.51
N SER A 13 40.65 0.61 11.62
CA SER A 13 39.20 0.45 11.69
C SER A 13 38.55 1.61 10.93
N VAL A 14 38.12 1.37 9.69
CA VAL A 14 37.28 2.32 8.97
C VAL A 14 35.87 2.20 9.55
N ALA A 15 35.43 3.22 10.29
CA ALA A 15 34.04 3.32 10.70
C ALA A 15 33.19 3.57 9.44
N VAL A 16 32.53 2.52 8.96
CA VAL A 16 31.51 2.66 7.92
C VAL A 16 30.31 3.34 8.58
N SER A 17 30.11 4.63 8.31
CA SER A 17 28.86 5.29 8.64
C SER A 17 27.75 4.59 7.85
N ALA A 18 26.78 3.99 8.54
CA ALA A 18 25.58 3.51 7.87
C ALA A 18 24.94 4.70 7.15
N ALA A 19 24.62 4.53 5.85
CA ALA A 19 23.84 5.52 5.14
C ALA A 19 22.47 5.59 5.82
N LYS A 20 22.04 6.80 6.20
CA LYS A 20 20.69 7.04 6.72
C LYS A 20 19.66 6.69 5.64
N PRO A 21 18.46 6.23 6.02
CA PRO A 21 17.44 5.85 5.05
C PRO A 21 17.01 7.06 4.22
N THR A 22 16.62 6.82 2.98
CA THR A 22 15.74 7.73 2.24
C THR A 22 14.31 7.56 2.75
N VAL A 23 13.59 8.67 2.90
CA VAL A 23 12.16 8.68 3.17
C VAL A 23 11.43 8.87 1.84
N TYR A 24 10.51 7.97 1.54
CA TYR A 24 9.58 8.09 0.43
C TYR A 24 8.21 8.44 1.00
N LEU A 25 7.59 9.50 0.49
CA LEU A 25 6.27 9.93 0.92
C LEU A 25 5.27 9.81 -0.23
N ILE A 26 4.14 9.19 0.07
CA ILE A 26 3.01 9.04 -0.84
C ILE A 26 1.72 9.46 -0.14
N ARG A 27 0.75 9.92 -0.92
CA ARG A 27 -0.63 10.06 -0.44
C ARG A 27 -1.29 8.68 -0.39
N HIS A 28 -2.30 8.53 0.45
CA HIS A 28 -3.27 7.45 0.32
C HIS A 28 -3.90 7.41 -1.09
N GLY A 29 -4.39 6.24 -1.50
CA GLY A 29 -5.10 6.05 -2.77
C GLY A 29 -6.46 6.74 -2.86
N GLU A 30 -7.06 6.66 -4.02
CA GLU A 30 -8.25 7.43 -4.42
C GLU A 30 -9.43 7.21 -3.48
N LYS A 31 -10.20 8.29 -3.30
CA LYS A 31 -11.39 8.33 -2.45
C LYS A 31 -12.64 8.00 -3.30
N PRO A 32 -13.67 7.35 -2.73
CA PRO A 32 -15.00 7.31 -3.34
C PRO A 32 -15.49 8.72 -3.70
N SER A 33 -16.23 8.82 -4.79
CA SER A 33 -16.66 10.10 -5.37
C SER A 33 -17.59 10.91 -4.48
N ASP A 34 -18.27 10.25 -3.53
CA ASP A 34 -19.13 10.87 -2.52
C ASP A 34 -18.37 11.31 -1.26
N GLY A 35 -17.05 11.09 -1.21
CA GLY A 35 -16.20 11.48 -0.09
C GLY A 35 -16.37 10.59 1.13
N GLY A 36 -16.83 9.34 0.95
CA GLY A 36 -16.96 8.32 2.00
C GLY A 36 -15.69 8.05 2.81
N ASN A 37 -15.65 6.99 3.60
CA ASN A 37 -14.37 6.48 4.14
C ASN A 37 -13.55 5.73 3.06
N GLY A 38 -12.34 5.24 3.40
CA GLY A 38 -11.48 4.30 2.62
C GLY A 38 -11.35 4.45 1.10
N LEU A 39 -10.87 3.40 0.44
CA LEU A 39 -10.44 3.44 -0.97
C LEU A 39 -11.58 3.21 -1.97
N SER A 40 -11.59 3.98 -3.05
CA SER A 40 -12.40 3.65 -4.24
C SER A 40 -11.84 2.43 -4.97
N ALA A 41 -12.50 1.95 -6.04
CA ALA A 41 -11.95 0.89 -6.87
C ALA A 41 -10.55 1.26 -7.43
N GLN A 42 -10.39 2.52 -7.85
CA GLN A 42 -9.10 3.05 -8.30
C GLN A 42 -8.07 3.13 -7.16
N GLY A 43 -8.50 3.46 -5.94
CA GLY A 43 -7.61 3.48 -4.78
C GLY A 43 -7.14 2.09 -4.35
N LEU A 44 -8.04 1.11 -4.41
CA LEU A 44 -7.72 -0.30 -4.15
C LEU A 44 -6.79 -0.87 -5.23
N GLU A 45 -6.99 -0.45 -6.48
CA GLU A 45 -6.06 -0.76 -7.55
C GLU A 45 -4.67 -0.20 -7.22
N ARG A 46 -4.59 1.10 -6.91
CA ARG A 46 -3.33 1.75 -6.53
C ARG A 46 -2.60 0.98 -5.42
N SER A 47 -3.31 0.52 -4.38
CA SER A 47 -2.70 -0.26 -3.30
C SER A 47 -2.07 -1.57 -3.77
N GLN A 48 -2.62 -2.19 -4.82
CA GLN A 48 -1.99 -3.34 -5.48
C GLN A 48 -0.78 -2.93 -6.32
N CYS A 49 -0.82 -1.80 -7.03
CA CYS A 49 0.30 -1.28 -7.84
C CYS A 49 1.56 -1.07 -6.99
N LEU A 50 1.37 -0.58 -5.76
CA LEU A 50 2.47 -0.31 -4.84
C LEU A 50 3.31 -1.56 -4.54
N ARG A 51 2.73 -2.76 -4.61
CA ARG A 51 3.43 -4.03 -4.44
C ARG A 51 4.51 -4.25 -5.50
N THR A 52 4.28 -3.74 -6.72
CA THR A 52 5.26 -3.77 -7.82
C THR A 52 6.23 -2.59 -7.71
N VAL A 53 5.72 -1.39 -7.46
CA VAL A 53 6.53 -0.15 -7.39
C VAL A 53 7.56 -0.24 -6.26
N PHE A 54 7.14 -0.63 -5.06
CA PHE A 54 7.95 -0.66 -3.84
C PHE A 54 8.32 -2.08 -3.39
N GLY A 55 8.02 -3.09 -4.19
CA GLY A 55 8.25 -4.50 -3.83
C GLY A 55 9.72 -4.87 -3.61
N ARG A 56 9.98 -6.11 -3.18
CA ARG A 56 11.33 -6.61 -2.82
C ARG A 56 12.39 -6.45 -3.92
N ALA A 57 11.97 -6.45 -5.19
CA ALA A 57 12.85 -6.31 -6.35
C ALA A 57 13.07 -4.85 -6.77
N SER A 58 12.34 -3.90 -6.17
CA SER A 58 12.45 -2.48 -6.49
C SER A 58 13.76 -1.88 -5.98
N SER A 59 14.21 -0.80 -6.63
CA SER A 59 15.34 0.00 -6.15
C SER A 59 15.01 0.81 -4.89
N TYR A 60 13.73 0.92 -4.52
CA TYR A 60 13.30 1.66 -3.33
C TYR A 60 13.73 0.97 -2.04
N ASN A 61 13.91 -0.36 -2.03
CA ASN A 61 14.43 -1.12 -0.89
C ASN A 61 13.74 -0.77 0.44
N ILE A 62 12.40 -0.87 0.48
CA ILE A 62 11.60 -0.49 1.65
C ILE A 62 11.82 -1.49 2.79
N GLY A 63 12.25 -0.97 3.94
CA GLY A 63 12.46 -1.71 5.19
C GLY A 63 11.53 -1.29 6.33
N TYR A 64 10.81 -0.17 6.17
CA TYR A 64 9.85 0.34 7.15
C TYR A 64 8.68 1.00 6.44
N ILE A 65 7.46 0.79 6.95
CA ILE A 65 6.24 1.41 6.42
C ILE A 65 5.49 2.06 7.57
N MET A 66 5.13 3.33 7.40
CA MET A 66 4.30 4.09 8.34
C MET A 66 3.07 4.63 7.62
N ALA A 67 1.94 4.64 8.32
CA ALA A 67 0.69 5.25 7.87
C ALA A 67 -0.02 5.98 9.01
N GLN A 68 -0.89 6.95 8.67
CA GLN A 68 -1.64 7.69 9.69
C GLN A 68 -2.52 6.76 10.51
N THR A 69 -2.67 7.01 11.82
CA THR A 69 -3.55 6.21 12.68
C THR A 69 -5.00 6.22 12.18
N PRO A 70 -5.59 5.05 11.83
CA PRO A 70 -7.01 4.93 11.54
C PRO A 70 -7.87 5.19 12.78
N LYS A 71 -9.06 5.75 12.60
CA LYS A 71 -10.06 5.86 13.65
C LYS A 71 -10.98 4.65 13.64
N SER A 72 -11.57 4.33 14.80
CA SER A 72 -12.49 3.20 14.96
C SER A 72 -13.79 3.33 14.15
N ASP A 73 -14.12 4.54 13.68
CA ASP A 73 -15.27 4.82 12.81
C ASP A 73 -14.93 4.73 11.31
N GLY A 74 -13.77 4.17 10.96
CA GLY A 74 -13.29 4.03 9.58
C GLY A 74 -12.65 5.29 9.00
N LYS A 75 -12.78 6.45 9.67
CA LYS A 75 -12.09 7.67 9.21
C LYS A 75 -10.59 7.49 9.30
N ARG A 76 -9.88 8.15 8.38
CA ARG A 76 -8.41 8.12 8.31
C ARG A 76 -7.82 6.73 7.98
N ALA A 77 -8.61 5.71 7.64
CA ALA A 77 -8.10 4.37 7.32
C ALA A 77 -7.31 4.29 6.00
N ARG A 78 -7.64 5.15 5.02
CA ARG A 78 -7.07 5.10 3.66
C ARG A 78 -5.55 4.93 3.57
N PRO A 79 -4.71 5.68 4.31
CA PRO A 79 -3.26 5.50 4.16
C PRO A 79 -2.78 4.14 4.63
N TYR A 80 -3.42 3.56 5.65
CA TYR A 80 -3.17 2.17 6.07
C TYR A 80 -3.58 1.20 4.97
N GLU A 81 -4.83 1.29 4.49
CA GLU A 81 -5.38 0.43 3.41
C GLU A 81 -4.54 0.49 2.13
N THR A 82 -3.93 1.65 1.85
CA THR A 82 -3.10 1.88 0.65
C THR A 82 -1.81 1.06 0.68
N VAL A 83 -1.18 0.91 1.85
CA VAL A 83 0.14 0.26 1.96
C VAL A 83 0.11 -1.13 2.58
N GLU A 84 -1.03 -1.54 3.15
CA GLU A 84 -1.19 -2.85 3.79
C GLU A 84 -0.82 -4.03 2.87
N PRO A 85 -1.25 -4.10 1.59
CA PRO A 85 -0.88 -5.21 0.72
C PRO A 85 0.64 -5.30 0.48
N LEU A 86 1.29 -4.15 0.28
CA LEU A 86 2.74 -4.06 0.13
C LEU A 86 3.45 -4.53 1.42
N ALA A 87 2.98 -4.10 2.59
CA ALA A 87 3.55 -4.51 3.87
C ALA A 87 3.49 -6.04 4.03
N GLY A 88 2.35 -6.66 3.68
CA GLY A 88 2.18 -8.10 3.66
C GLY A 88 3.23 -8.82 2.78
N ASP A 89 3.45 -8.35 1.56
CA ASP A 89 4.44 -8.93 0.62
C ASP A 89 5.89 -8.80 1.11
N LEU A 90 6.21 -7.69 1.76
CA LEU A 90 7.54 -7.44 2.32
C LEU A 90 7.77 -8.21 3.63
N GLY A 91 6.70 -8.71 4.27
CA GLY A 91 6.74 -9.30 5.60
C GLY A 91 6.94 -8.24 6.70
N LEU A 92 6.44 -7.03 6.47
CA LEU A 92 6.50 -5.88 7.38
C LEU A 92 5.13 -5.64 8.02
N THR A 93 5.13 -4.91 9.14
CA THR A 93 3.92 -4.32 9.72
C THR A 93 3.84 -2.86 9.33
N VAL A 94 2.62 -2.32 9.20
CA VAL A 94 2.40 -0.88 9.04
C VAL A 94 2.41 -0.24 10.42
N ASP A 95 3.35 0.67 10.66
CA ASP A 95 3.35 1.49 11.87
C ASP A 95 2.27 2.57 11.78
N THR A 96 1.33 2.54 12.72
CA THR A 96 0.24 3.50 12.83
C THR A 96 0.28 4.28 14.14
N SER A 97 1.45 4.43 14.77
CA SER A 97 1.58 5.06 16.09
C SER A 97 1.37 6.56 16.10
N CYS A 98 1.50 7.24 14.96
CA CYS A 98 1.41 8.70 14.86
C CYS A 98 0.04 9.15 14.32
N ASP A 99 -0.61 10.08 15.02
CA ASP A 99 -1.85 10.70 14.55
C ASP A 99 -1.58 11.61 13.36
N ARG A 100 -2.59 11.75 12.48
CA ARG A 100 -2.55 12.63 11.30
C ARG A 100 -1.92 14.00 11.57
N ASP A 101 -2.29 14.60 12.69
CA ASP A 101 -1.96 15.99 13.03
C ASP A 101 -0.69 16.10 13.91
N ASP A 102 0.13 15.04 13.99
CA ASP A 102 1.38 14.97 14.76
C ASP A 102 2.61 14.65 13.87
N PRO A 103 3.07 15.59 13.03
CA PRO A 103 4.26 15.40 12.20
C PRO A 103 5.54 15.28 13.05
N LYS A 104 5.52 15.76 14.30
CA LYS A 104 6.64 15.65 15.23
C LYS A 104 6.88 14.19 15.61
N CYS A 105 5.82 13.43 15.88
CA CYS A 105 5.88 11.99 16.09
C CYS A 105 6.54 11.28 14.89
N VAL A 106 6.16 11.66 13.67
CA VAL A 106 6.76 11.08 12.43
C VAL A 106 8.26 11.35 12.37
N ARG A 107 8.70 12.59 12.64
CA ARG A 107 10.14 12.91 12.71
C ARG A 107 10.86 12.07 13.75
N ASP A 108 10.31 11.95 14.95
CA ASP A 108 10.94 11.19 16.04
C ASP A 108 11.11 9.70 15.66
N VAL A 109 10.16 9.12 14.91
CA VAL A 109 10.28 7.76 14.35
C VAL A 109 11.34 7.67 13.27
N VAL A 110 11.38 8.62 12.32
CA VAL A 110 12.40 8.65 11.25
C VAL A 110 13.81 8.81 11.82
N GLU A 111 14.02 9.71 12.78
CA GLU A 111 15.32 9.93 13.44
C GLU A 111 15.75 8.71 14.28
N GLY A 112 14.80 8.02 14.89
CA GLY A 112 15.02 6.81 15.69
C GLY A 112 15.23 5.53 14.88
N TYR A 113 14.95 5.55 13.57
CA TYR A 113 15.04 4.37 12.73
C TYR A 113 16.49 3.91 12.55
N THR A 114 16.76 2.66 12.96
CA THR A 114 18.08 2.02 12.87
C THR A 114 18.07 0.74 12.03
N GLY A 115 16.93 0.45 11.37
CA GLY A 115 16.76 -0.70 10.50
C GLY A 115 17.51 -0.56 9.18
N SER A 116 17.55 -1.65 8.42
CA SER A 116 18.09 -1.65 7.05
C SER A 116 17.03 -1.23 6.04
N GLY A 117 17.42 -0.53 4.98
CA GLY A 117 16.51 -0.10 3.92
C GLY A 117 15.84 1.24 4.22
N ASN A 118 14.93 1.63 3.33
CA ASN A 118 14.31 2.94 3.29
C ASN A 118 12.92 2.93 3.95
N ILE A 119 12.41 4.12 4.24
CA ILE A 119 11.13 4.32 4.92
C ILE A 119 10.09 4.75 3.89
N LEU A 120 8.93 4.11 3.88
CA LEU A 120 7.75 4.55 3.13
C LEU A 120 6.72 5.13 4.10
N ILE A 121 6.29 6.37 3.86
CA ILE A 121 5.26 7.07 4.65
C ILE A 121 4.04 7.30 3.76
N CYS A 122 2.88 6.80 4.16
CA CYS A 122 1.62 7.04 3.47
C CYS A 122 0.70 7.91 4.34
N TRP A 123 0.21 9.03 3.80
CA TRP A 123 -0.56 9.98 4.60
C TRP A 123 -1.70 10.68 3.84
N GLU A 124 -2.42 11.55 4.56
CA GLU A 124 -3.29 12.54 3.93
C GLU A 124 -2.46 13.66 3.28
N HIS A 125 -2.76 14.01 2.02
CA HIS A 125 -2.05 15.05 1.25
C HIS A 125 -1.73 16.35 2.01
N GLY A 126 -2.71 16.94 2.71
CA GLY A 126 -2.49 18.20 3.43
C GLY A 126 -1.38 18.11 4.49
N ALA A 127 -1.28 16.97 5.18
CA ALA A 127 -0.30 16.77 6.25
C ALA A 127 1.05 16.23 5.75
N LEU A 128 1.17 15.83 4.48
CA LEU A 128 2.49 15.46 3.90
C LEU A 128 3.44 16.65 3.87
N THR A 129 2.95 17.84 3.53
CA THR A 129 3.74 19.08 3.56
C THR A 129 4.26 19.36 4.98
N ASP A 130 3.41 19.19 6.00
CA ASP A 130 3.78 19.40 7.40
C ASP A 130 4.81 18.38 7.88
N ILE A 131 4.71 17.11 7.44
CA ILE A 131 5.70 16.08 7.73
C ILE A 131 7.05 16.46 7.15
N VAL A 132 7.12 16.81 5.87
CA VAL A 132 8.37 17.20 5.18
C VAL A 132 9.00 18.42 5.83
N SER A 133 8.20 19.44 6.16
CA SER A 133 8.67 20.61 6.89
C SER A 133 9.23 20.22 8.27
N GLN A 134 8.57 19.30 8.96
CA GLN A 134 9.01 18.86 10.28
C GLN A 134 10.27 17.98 10.22
N LEU A 135 10.51 17.26 9.13
CA LEU A 135 11.73 16.46 8.94
C LEU A 135 12.97 17.33 8.74
N GLY A 136 12.83 18.51 8.14
CA GLY A 136 13.93 19.47 8.01
C GLY A 136 13.89 20.41 6.82
N ASP A 137 12.88 20.33 5.95
CA ASP A 137 12.74 21.21 4.80
C ASP A 137 11.92 22.47 5.14
N ASP A 138 12.61 23.56 5.48
CA ASP A 138 11.99 24.85 5.78
C ASP A 138 11.18 25.44 4.60
N ASN A 139 11.36 24.92 3.37
CA ASN A 139 10.64 25.35 2.17
C ASN A 139 9.84 24.20 1.53
N ALA A 140 9.34 23.27 2.36
CA ALA A 140 8.60 22.10 1.93
C ALA A 140 7.53 22.45 0.85
N PRO A 141 7.53 21.74 -0.29
CA PRO A 141 6.54 21.98 -1.34
C PRO A 141 5.14 21.60 -0.84
N THR A 142 4.09 22.18 -1.43
CA THR A 142 2.72 21.73 -1.20
C THR A 142 2.42 20.48 -2.01
N TYR A 143 1.91 19.44 -1.36
CA TYR A 143 1.46 18.24 -2.07
C TYR A 143 0.21 18.53 -2.90
N PRO A 144 0.19 18.24 -4.22
CA PRO A 144 -0.94 18.58 -5.07
C PRO A 144 -2.21 17.78 -4.75
N ASP A 145 -3.35 18.47 -4.73
CA ASP A 145 -4.65 17.93 -4.32
C ASP A 145 -5.23 16.88 -5.27
N ASP A 146 -4.87 16.93 -6.55
CA ASP A 146 -5.42 16.10 -7.64
C ASP A 146 -4.52 14.91 -8.00
N ARG A 147 -3.35 14.76 -7.36
CA ARG A 147 -2.42 13.67 -7.62
C ARG A 147 -2.42 12.66 -6.48
N PHE A 148 -2.71 11.42 -6.84
CA PHE A 148 -2.66 10.26 -5.93
C PHE A 148 -1.44 9.37 -6.19
N ASP A 149 -0.76 9.60 -7.31
CA ASP A 149 0.30 8.76 -7.86
C ASP A 149 1.72 9.28 -7.63
N LEU A 150 1.86 10.38 -6.90
CA LEU A 150 3.18 10.98 -6.66
C LEU A 150 3.93 10.27 -5.54
N ILE A 151 5.23 10.15 -5.75
CA ILE A 151 6.22 9.71 -4.79
C ILE A 151 7.18 10.88 -4.60
N TRP A 152 7.21 11.42 -3.39
CA TRP A 152 8.23 12.35 -2.96
C TRP A 152 9.42 11.59 -2.40
N THR A 153 10.62 11.94 -2.87
CA THR A 153 11.88 11.34 -2.44
C THR A 153 12.66 12.33 -1.58
N ASP A 154 12.79 12.01 -0.30
CA ASP A 154 13.42 12.85 0.71
C ASP A 154 14.63 12.11 1.35
N PRO A 155 15.83 12.23 0.74
CA PRO A 155 17.03 11.62 1.29
C PRO A 155 17.55 12.41 2.50
N SER A 156 18.22 11.73 3.43
CA SER A 156 18.97 12.40 4.52
C SER A 156 19.88 13.49 3.93
N PRO A 157 19.89 14.73 4.48
CA PRO A 157 19.44 15.10 5.82
C PRO A 157 17.95 15.51 5.96
N TYR A 158 17.10 15.14 4.99
CA TYR A 158 15.66 15.42 4.98
C TYR A 158 15.30 16.90 4.84
N SER A 159 16.16 17.64 4.14
CA SER A 159 16.05 19.09 4.00
C SER A 159 15.50 19.53 2.66
N ASP A 160 15.19 18.61 1.74
CA ASP A 160 14.68 18.91 0.40
C ASP A 160 14.08 17.66 -0.28
N ILE A 161 12.91 17.82 -0.91
CA ILE A 161 12.34 16.83 -1.82
C ILE A 161 13.12 16.82 -3.14
N THR A 162 14.16 15.98 -3.19
CA THR A 162 15.07 15.87 -4.34
C THR A 162 14.45 15.31 -5.62
N ALA A 163 13.32 14.59 -5.52
CA ALA A 163 12.59 14.10 -6.67
C ALA A 163 11.09 13.96 -6.38
N GLN A 164 10.29 14.28 -7.39
CA GLN A 164 8.86 13.99 -7.44
C GLN A 164 8.59 13.14 -8.67
N THR A 165 8.39 11.85 -8.46
CA THR A 165 8.12 10.90 -9.54
C THR A 165 6.68 10.43 -9.45
N SER A 166 6.07 10.11 -10.59
CA SER A 166 4.83 9.32 -10.58
C SER A 166 5.20 7.85 -10.34
N GLU A 167 4.31 7.07 -9.74
CA GLU A 167 4.34 5.61 -9.72
C GLU A 167 4.43 5.01 -11.14
N GLN A 168 4.19 5.82 -12.19
CA GLN A 168 4.23 5.47 -13.62
C GLN A 168 3.32 4.29 -13.99
N TYR A 169 2.31 4.05 -13.16
CA TYR A 169 1.25 3.09 -13.41
C TYR A 169 0.14 3.82 -14.17
N ASN A 170 -0.08 3.44 -15.43
CA ASN A 170 -1.18 3.99 -16.22
C ASN A 170 -2.47 3.23 -15.87
N ASP A 171 -3.63 3.88 -16.01
CA ASP A 171 -4.99 3.30 -15.84
C ASP A 171 -5.32 2.17 -16.87
N SER A 172 -4.35 1.32 -17.22
CA SER A 172 -4.55 0.09 -18.00
C SER A 172 -4.41 -1.18 -17.16
N ASP A 173 -4.38 -1.06 -15.84
CA ASP A 173 -3.71 -2.02 -14.99
C ASP A 173 -4.60 -2.69 -13.91
N GLN A 174 -5.83 -2.19 -13.80
CA GLN A 174 -7.05 -2.99 -13.68
C GLN A 174 -6.97 -4.31 -14.45
N ALA A 175 -6.41 -4.25 -15.66
CA ALA A 175 -6.15 -5.41 -16.48
C ALA A 175 -5.03 -6.25 -15.87
N GLN A 176 -3.96 -5.70 -15.29
CA GLN A 176 -2.81 -6.48 -14.81
C GLN A 176 -3.08 -7.38 -13.60
N ALA A 177 -3.87 -6.95 -12.61
CA ALA A 177 -4.25 -7.83 -11.48
C ALA A 177 -5.19 -8.95 -11.94
N TYR A 178 -6.14 -8.60 -12.83
CA TYR A 178 -6.96 -9.56 -13.55
C TYR A 178 -6.12 -10.42 -14.50
N ASP A 179 -5.07 -9.91 -15.14
CA ASP A 179 -4.22 -10.60 -16.13
C ASP A 179 -3.22 -11.50 -15.41
N GLN A 180 -2.77 -11.14 -14.22
CA GLN A 180 -2.03 -12.03 -13.32
C GLN A 180 -2.95 -13.17 -12.89
N TYR A 181 -4.18 -12.88 -12.46
CA TYR A 181 -5.19 -13.92 -12.21
C TYR A 181 -5.47 -14.79 -13.46
N GLN A 182 -5.64 -14.20 -14.65
CA GLN A 182 -5.92 -14.90 -15.90
C GLN A 182 -4.72 -15.74 -16.35
N SER A 183 -3.49 -15.22 -16.28
CA SER A 183 -2.27 -15.94 -16.66
C SER A 183 -2.00 -17.15 -15.75
N PHE A 184 -2.21 -17.02 -14.44
CA PHE A 184 -2.13 -18.15 -13.51
C PHE A 184 -3.28 -19.15 -13.70
N SER A 185 -4.50 -18.69 -13.98
CA SER A 185 -5.68 -19.54 -14.10
C SER A 185 -5.85 -20.26 -15.44
N GLN A 186 -5.13 -19.85 -16.49
CA GLN A 186 -5.20 -20.45 -17.83
C GLN A 186 -4.09 -21.49 -18.12
N SER A 187 -3.10 -21.66 -17.23
CA SER A 187 -2.02 -22.65 -17.41
C SER A 187 -2.26 -23.93 -16.60
N ASP A 188 -2.13 -25.11 -17.23
CA ASP A 188 -2.29 -26.40 -16.57
C ASP A 188 -1.18 -26.70 -15.53
N GLU A 189 -0.01 -26.06 -15.65
CA GLU A 189 1.15 -26.25 -14.75
C GLU A 189 1.07 -25.46 -13.43
N HIS A 190 0.27 -24.39 -13.34
CA HIS A 190 0.16 -23.55 -12.15
C HIS A 190 -1.17 -23.68 -11.38
N LYS A 191 -2.04 -24.61 -11.80
CA LYS A 191 -3.30 -24.96 -11.10
C LYS A 191 -3.12 -25.31 -9.62
N ALA A 192 -1.90 -25.65 -9.20
CA ALA A 192 -1.61 -26.10 -7.85
C ALA A 192 -1.37 -24.97 -6.81
N LYS A 193 -1.24 -23.68 -7.17
CA LYS A 193 -0.87 -22.62 -6.19
C LYS A 193 -1.34 -21.18 -6.48
N LEU A 194 -2.60 -20.95 -6.85
CA LEU A 194 -3.26 -19.67 -6.54
C LEU A 194 -3.41 -19.47 -5.01
N SER A 195 -3.06 -18.31 -4.45
CA SER A 195 -3.37 -18.03 -3.04
C SER A 195 -4.82 -17.56 -2.91
N HIS A 196 -5.48 -17.85 -1.78
CA HIS A 196 -6.81 -17.32 -1.48
C HIS A 196 -6.82 -15.79 -1.46
N GLU A 197 -5.68 -15.15 -1.15
CA GLU A 197 -5.49 -13.70 -1.21
C GLU A 197 -5.52 -13.15 -2.63
N LEU A 198 -4.90 -13.84 -3.61
CA LEU A 198 -4.93 -13.41 -5.00
C LEU A 198 -6.33 -13.55 -5.61
N ILE A 199 -7.04 -14.64 -5.29
CA ILE A 199 -8.43 -14.81 -5.70
C ILE A 199 -9.33 -13.78 -5.02
N ALA A 200 -9.12 -13.51 -3.73
CA ALA A 200 -9.85 -12.49 -3.00
C ALA A 200 -9.61 -11.09 -3.60
N ALA A 201 -8.37 -10.75 -3.96
CA ALA A 201 -8.07 -9.47 -4.60
C ALA A 201 -8.78 -9.33 -5.96
N ALA A 202 -8.76 -10.38 -6.80
CA ALA A 202 -9.48 -10.40 -8.06
C ALA A 202 -11.01 -10.29 -7.86
N ALA A 203 -11.54 -10.97 -6.85
CA ALA A 203 -12.95 -10.92 -6.48
C ALA A 203 -13.36 -9.52 -5.99
N SER A 204 -12.56 -8.90 -5.13
CA SER A 204 -12.79 -7.55 -4.61
C SER A 204 -12.74 -6.51 -5.73
N TYR A 205 -11.82 -6.67 -6.67
CA TYR A 205 -11.72 -5.81 -7.85
C TYR A 205 -12.96 -5.91 -8.75
N GLU A 206 -13.35 -7.13 -9.13
CA GLU A 206 -14.56 -7.35 -9.94
C GLU A 206 -15.84 -6.90 -9.20
N ALA A 207 -15.89 -7.08 -7.88
CA ALA A 207 -16.98 -6.61 -7.05
C ALA A 207 -17.08 -5.08 -7.02
N ALA A 208 -15.97 -4.38 -6.86
CA ALA A 208 -15.94 -2.92 -6.86
C ALA A 208 -16.43 -2.35 -8.21
N LYS A 209 -15.98 -2.91 -9.34
CA LYS A 209 -16.51 -2.53 -10.67
C LYS A 209 -17.99 -2.82 -10.83
N ALA A 210 -18.44 -3.99 -10.38
CA ALA A 210 -19.84 -4.38 -10.44
C ALA A 210 -20.71 -3.45 -9.58
N TYR A 211 -20.20 -3.01 -8.43
CA TYR A 211 -20.83 -2.02 -7.56
C TYR A 211 -20.91 -0.64 -8.20
N GLU A 212 -19.82 -0.12 -8.77
CA GLU A 212 -19.86 1.16 -9.50
C GLU A 212 -20.87 1.12 -10.65
N ASN A 213 -20.92 0.01 -11.39
CA ASN A 213 -21.92 -0.20 -12.44
C ASN A 213 -23.35 -0.28 -11.89
N HIS A 214 -23.54 -0.93 -10.74
CA HIS A 214 -24.82 -0.99 -10.04
C HIS A 214 -25.27 0.41 -9.63
N VAL A 215 -24.39 1.20 -8.99
CA VAL A 215 -24.69 2.57 -8.56
C VAL A 215 -25.04 3.47 -9.74
N ARG A 216 -24.30 3.35 -10.84
CA ARG A 216 -24.57 4.11 -12.07
C ARG A 216 -25.94 3.81 -12.69
N GLN A 217 -26.45 2.60 -12.50
CA GLN A 217 -27.73 2.15 -13.10
C GLN A 217 -28.92 2.32 -12.16
N ASN A 218 -28.71 2.11 -10.86
CA ASN A 218 -29.78 1.98 -9.87
C ASN A 218 -29.78 3.13 -8.84
N GLY A 219 -28.77 4.00 -8.86
CA GLY A 219 -28.53 4.97 -7.81
C GLY A 219 -27.74 4.37 -6.64
N GLN A 220 -27.39 5.20 -5.66
CA GLN A 220 -26.72 4.73 -4.45
C GLN A 220 -27.64 3.79 -3.65
N PRO A 221 -27.10 2.73 -3.03
CA PRO A 221 -27.85 1.90 -2.09
C PRO A 221 -28.40 2.75 -0.94
N ALA A 222 -29.46 2.27 -0.27
CA ALA A 222 -30.14 3.03 0.78
C ALA A 222 -29.43 2.96 2.14
N SER A 223 -28.43 2.07 2.29
CA SER A 223 -27.60 1.97 3.47
C SER A 223 -26.24 1.35 3.18
N HIS A 224 -25.31 1.55 4.10
CA HIS A 224 -24.00 0.91 4.15
C HIS A 224 -24.08 -0.61 4.19
N ALA A 225 -25.02 -1.14 5.00
CA ALA A 225 -25.25 -2.57 5.08
C ALA A 225 -25.67 -3.13 3.71
N GLU A 226 -26.51 -2.39 2.98
CA GLU A 226 -26.92 -2.76 1.62
C GLU A 226 -25.75 -2.65 0.63
N ALA A 227 -24.92 -1.61 0.69
CA ALA A 227 -23.70 -1.51 -0.11
C ALA A 227 -22.77 -2.71 0.12
N LYS A 228 -22.62 -3.13 1.38
CA LYS A 228 -21.81 -4.31 1.76
C LYS A 228 -22.37 -5.59 1.21
N GLU A 229 -23.67 -5.79 1.31
CA GLU A 229 -24.35 -6.96 0.78
C GLU A 229 -24.22 -7.04 -0.74
N ILE A 230 -24.31 -5.90 -1.44
CA ILE A 230 -24.13 -5.85 -2.90
C ILE A 230 -22.69 -6.20 -3.27
N LEU A 231 -21.69 -5.57 -2.63
CA LEU A 231 -20.27 -5.86 -2.87
C LEU A 231 -19.90 -7.31 -2.54
N ALA A 232 -20.31 -7.82 -1.37
CA ALA A 232 -20.10 -9.21 -0.97
C ALA A 232 -20.81 -10.18 -1.91
N GLY A 233 -22.02 -9.83 -2.39
CA GLY A 233 -22.75 -10.58 -3.40
C GLY A 233 -21.99 -10.68 -4.71
N PHE A 234 -21.42 -9.57 -5.20
CA PHE A 234 -20.60 -9.58 -6.42
C PHE A 234 -19.29 -10.35 -6.26
N ALA A 235 -18.60 -10.20 -5.14
CA ALA A 235 -17.37 -10.94 -4.86
C ALA A 235 -17.63 -12.44 -4.71
N GLY A 236 -18.69 -12.80 -3.97
CA GLY A 236 -19.15 -14.17 -3.81
C GLY A 236 -19.51 -14.80 -5.15
N ALA A 237 -20.23 -14.07 -6.02
CA ALA A 237 -20.57 -14.53 -7.37
C ALA A 237 -19.33 -14.75 -8.25
N PHE A 238 -18.32 -13.87 -8.16
CA PHE A 238 -17.04 -14.08 -8.83
C PHE A 238 -16.36 -15.36 -8.32
N ILE A 239 -16.15 -15.49 -7.01
CA ILE A 239 -15.45 -16.63 -6.40
C ILE A 239 -16.15 -17.95 -6.71
N ASP A 240 -17.48 -17.96 -6.65
CA ASP A 240 -18.30 -19.14 -6.91
C ASP A 240 -18.17 -19.60 -8.36
N ARG A 241 -18.27 -18.66 -9.31
CA ARG A 241 -18.04 -18.94 -10.73
C ARG A 241 -16.65 -19.52 -10.97
N GLU A 242 -15.60 -18.95 -10.37
CA GLU A 242 -14.24 -19.44 -10.57
C GLU A 242 -14.03 -20.82 -9.93
N PHE A 243 -14.64 -21.10 -8.77
CA PHE A 243 -14.58 -22.43 -8.14
C PHE A 243 -15.29 -23.50 -8.99
N GLU A 244 -16.50 -23.20 -9.48
CA GLU A 244 -17.31 -24.10 -10.30
C GLU A 244 -16.67 -24.39 -11.66
N THR A 245 -16.06 -23.39 -12.29
CA THR A 245 -15.52 -23.51 -13.65
C THR A 245 -14.08 -24.01 -13.70
N LYS A 246 -13.28 -23.78 -12.64
CA LYS A 246 -11.84 -24.08 -12.65
C LYS A 246 -11.41 -25.15 -11.64
N GLY A 247 -12.32 -25.68 -10.83
CA GLY A 247 -12.04 -26.83 -9.96
C GLY A 247 -10.94 -26.56 -8.94
N LEU A 248 -11.10 -25.47 -8.18
CA LEU A 248 -10.14 -25.02 -7.17
C LEU A 248 -10.23 -25.87 -5.88
N ASP A 249 -10.09 -27.19 -6.00
CA ASP A 249 -10.20 -28.16 -4.89
C ASP A 249 -9.13 -27.98 -3.79
N PHE A 250 -8.11 -27.14 -4.01
CA PHE A 250 -7.00 -26.94 -3.06
C PHE A 250 -7.07 -25.63 -2.25
N ILE A 251 -7.99 -24.72 -2.57
CA ILE A 251 -8.18 -23.44 -1.86
C ILE A 251 -9.49 -23.50 -1.08
N ASP A 252 -9.46 -23.09 0.19
CA ASP A 252 -10.69 -22.92 0.97
C ASP A 252 -11.51 -21.76 0.37
N ARG A 253 -12.55 -22.10 -0.41
CA ARG A 253 -13.55 -21.16 -0.96
C ARG A 253 -14.05 -20.19 0.11
N GLU A 254 -14.28 -20.68 1.32
CA GLU A 254 -14.73 -19.85 2.44
C GLU A 254 -13.62 -18.92 2.92
N GLN A 255 -12.35 -19.30 2.83
CA GLN A 255 -11.24 -18.41 3.14
C GLN A 255 -11.09 -17.30 2.11
N ALA A 256 -11.24 -17.61 0.81
CA ALA A 256 -11.24 -16.60 -0.25
C ALA A 256 -12.42 -15.63 -0.10
N LYS A 257 -13.62 -16.15 0.18
CA LYS A 257 -14.80 -15.32 0.48
C LYS A 257 -14.58 -14.43 1.69
N ARG A 258 -14.10 -14.99 2.81
CA ARG A 258 -13.78 -14.21 4.02
C ARG A 258 -12.72 -13.15 3.76
N HIS A 259 -11.71 -13.42 2.94
CA HIS A 259 -10.68 -12.42 2.59
C HIS A 259 -11.25 -11.32 1.69
N ALA A 260 -12.03 -11.68 0.67
CA ALA A 260 -12.70 -10.70 -0.17
C ALA A 260 -13.70 -9.86 0.64
N GLU A 261 -14.51 -10.50 1.49
CA GLU A 261 -15.42 -9.81 2.40
C GLU A 261 -14.70 -8.93 3.42
N ARG A 262 -13.48 -9.25 3.84
CA ARG A 262 -12.67 -8.33 4.67
C ARG A 262 -12.20 -7.13 3.87
N GLN A 263 -11.61 -7.36 2.70
CA GLN A 263 -11.19 -6.29 1.79
C GLN A 263 -12.36 -5.38 1.40
N LEU A 264 -13.55 -5.96 1.24
CA LEU A 264 -14.78 -5.26 0.87
C LEU A 264 -15.56 -4.72 2.06
N ALA A 265 -15.39 -5.29 3.26
CA ALA A 265 -15.96 -4.73 4.48
C ALA A 265 -15.42 -3.33 4.73
N ASP A 266 -14.17 -3.09 4.31
CA ASP A 266 -13.57 -1.78 4.35
C ASP A 266 -14.12 -0.92 3.20
N VAL A 267 -14.24 -1.41 1.96
CA VAL A 267 -14.84 -0.67 0.81
C VAL A 267 -16.31 -0.25 1.03
N SER A 268 -17.13 -1.11 1.63
CA SER A 268 -18.53 -0.83 1.89
C SER A 268 -18.75 -0.04 3.17
N SER A 269 -17.69 0.20 3.95
CA SER A 269 -17.81 0.83 5.25
C SER A 269 -18.26 2.32 5.21
N GLN A 270 -18.60 2.87 4.04
CA GLN A 270 -18.05 4.16 3.64
C GLN A 270 -19.06 5.18 3.09
N ASP A 271 -20.29 4.79 2.78
CA ASP A 271 -21.28 5.70 2.17
C ASP A 271 -22.28 6.32 3.18
N TYR A 272 -22.06 6.13 4.50
CA TYR A 272 -22.92 6.63 5.60
C TYR A 272 -22.14 7.05 6.85
#